data_AF-A0A7W1HUM2-F1
#
_entry.id   AF-A0A7W1HUM2-F1
#
_cell.length_a   1.000
_cell.length_b   1.000
_cell.length_c   1.000
_cell.angle_alpha   90.00
_cell.angle_beta   90.00
_cell.angle_gamma   90.00
#
_symmetry.space_group_name_H-M   'P 1'
#
loop_
_entity.id
_entity.type
_entity.pdbx_description
1 polymer ?
#
loop_
_entity_poly.entity_id
_entity_poly.type
_entity_poly.pdbx_seq_one_letter_code
_entity_poly.pdbx_strand_id
1 'polypeptide(L)' 'MPTRQSSRTTVKPGQTVQDSGIYKSTGSGRKSTLVKGEPAPPTPNSGEKWKQIVNTNK' A
#
# COMPACT_ATOMS: atom_id res chain seq x y z
N MET A 1 -10.79 1.49 -21.69
CA MET A 1 -10.09 1.94 -20.47
C MET A 1 -9.79 0.71 -19.62
N PRO A 2 -8.55 0.25 -19.43
CA PRO A 2 -8.33 -0.94 -18.62
C PRO A 2 -8.15 -0.54 -17.15
N THR A 3 -9.15 -0.87 -16.32
CA THR A 3 -9.03 -0.98 -14.88
C THR A 3 -7.96 -2.03 -14.56
N ARG A 4 -6.73 -1.58 -14.29
CA ARG A 4 -5.64 -2.46 -13.86
C ARG A 4 -5.97 -3.00 -12.47
N GLN A 5 -6.48 -4.23 -12.43
CA GLN A 5 -6.47 -5.08 -11.24
C GLN A 5 -5.00 -5.28 -10.83
N SER A 6 -4.51 -4.41 -9.94
CA SER A 6 -3.28 -4.64 -9.19
C SER A 6 -3.50 -5.89 -8.33
N SER A 7 -2.60 -6.86 -8.45
CA SER A 7 -2.43 -7.92 -7.46
C SER A 7 -2.47 -7.26 -6.07
N ARG A 8 -3.38 -7.71 -5.21
CA ARG A 8 -3.77 -7.01 -3.96
C ARG A 8 -2.72 -7.22 -2.87
N THR A 9 -1.50 -6.77 -3.08
CA THR A 9 -0.44 -6.85 -2.08
C THR A 9 -0.82 -5.98 -0.89
N THR A 10 -0.86 -6.60 0.29
CA THR A 10 -1.24 -5.93 1.54
C THR A 10 -0.03 -5.89 2.45
N VAL A 11 0.34 -4.70 2.92
CA VAL A 11 1.52 -4.46 3.76
C VAL A 11 1.08 -3.95 5.11
N LYS A 12 1.69 -4.45 6.19
CA LYS A 12 1.44 -3.92 7.53
C LYS A 12 2.31 -2.67 7.77
N PRO A 13 1.87 -1.73 8.62
CA PRO A 13 2.74 -0.68 9.14
C PRO A 13 4.06 -1.26 9.68
N GLY A 14 5.18 -0.62 9.35
CA GLY A 14 6.53 -1.06 9.74
C GLY A 14 7.08 -2.25 8.94
N GLN A 15 6.26 -2.92 8.13
CA GLN A 15 6.73 -4.01 7.26
C GLN A 15 7.39 -3.43 6.01
N THR A 16 8.49 -4.04 5.57
CA THR A 16 9.17 -3.67 4.33
C THR A 16 8.25 -3.84 3.13
N VAL A 17 8.19 -2.80 2.32
CA VAL A 17 7.38 -2.76 1.10
C VAL A 17 8.07 -3.56 0.01
N GLN A 18 7.34 -4.51 -0.59
CA GLN A 18 7.87 -5.36 -1.66
C GLN A 18 7.77 -4.69 -3.05
N ASP A 19 6.80 -3.80 -3.24
CA ASP A 19 6.52 -3.13 -4.51
C ASP A 19 6.27 -1.63 -4.31
N SER A 20 6.92 -0.80 -5.12
CA SER A 20 6.66 0.63 -5.12
C SER A 20 5.29 0.92 -5.75
N GLY A 21 4.48 1.75 -5.10
CA GLY A 21 3.16 2.08 -5.61
C GLY A 21 2.33 2.93 -4.67
N ILE A 22 1.07 3.13 -5.01
CA ILE A 22 0.11 3.79 -4.12
C ILE A 22 -0.72 2.73 -3.42
N TYR A 23 -0.74 2.82 -2.11
CA TYR A 23 -1.54 1.96 -1.25
C TYR A 23 -2.59 2.79 -0.53
N LYS A 24 -3.69 2.12 -0.19
CA LYS A 24 -4.80 2.67 0.56
C LYS A 24 -4.93 1.91 1.88
N SER A 25 -4.98 2.62 3.00
CA SER A 25 -5.29 2.02 4.28
C SER A 25 -6.70 1.42 4.28
N THR A 26 -6.84 0.23 4.84
CA THR A 26 -8.12 -0.50 4.87
C THR A 26 -9.15 0.10 5.81
N GLY A 27 -8.76 0.76 6.90
CA GLY A 27 -9.72 1.35 7.83
C GLY A 27 -9.99 2.83 7.55
N SER A 28 -8.95 3.65 7.49
CA SER A 28 -9.05 5.10 7.32
C SER A 28 -9.26 5.54 5.88
N GLY A 29 -9.05 4.64 4.90
CA GLY A 29 -9.12 4.96 3.48
C GLY A 29 -8.04 5.91 2.99
N ARG A 30 -7.06 6.26 3.85
CA ARG A 30 -5.93 7.14 3.54
C ARG A 30 -5.09 6.52 2.42
N LYS A 31 -4.65 7.34 1.47
CA LYS A 31 -3.72 6.89 0.42
C LYS A 31 -2.32 7.36 0.75
N SER A 32 -1.34 6.50 0.56
CA SER A 32 0.06 6.86 0.68
C SER A 32 0.85 6.19 -0.42
N THR A 33 1.86 6.88 -0.91
CA THR A 33 2.87 6.28 -1.77
C THR A 33 3.83 5.50 -0.87
N LEU A 34 4.06 4.25 -1.22
CA LEU A 34 5.05 3.40 -0.57
C LEU A 34 6.13 3.03 -1.58
N VAL A 35 7.36 3.00 -1.11
CA VAL A 35 8.55 2.71 -1.91
C VAL A 35 9.09 1.34 -1.54
N LYS A 36 9.38 0.51 -2.53
CA LYS A 36 10.00 -0.80 -2.33
C LYS A 36 11.28 -0.67 -1.52
N GLY A 37 11.43 -1.54 -0.52
CA GLY A 37 12.59 -1.58 0.37
C GLY A 37 12.46 -0.67 1.60
N GLU A 38 11.54 0.29 1.60
CA GLU A 38 11.26 1.10 2.79
C GLU A 38 10.21 0.44 3.69
N PRO A 39 10.24 0.70 5.02
CA PRO A 39 9.17 0.29 5.92
C PRO A 39 7.90 1.08 5.65
N ALA A 40 6.76 0.40 5.65
CA ALA A 40 5.47 1.05 5.46
C ALA A 40 5.16 2.03 6.60
N PRO A 41 4.60 3.22 6.32
CA PRO A 41 4.35 4.22 7.36
C PRO A 41 3.27 3.73 8.34
N PRO A 42 3.27 4.26 9.57
CA PRO A 42 2.22 3.98 10.54
C PRO A 42 0.84 4.38 10.00
N THR A 43 -0.14 3.49 10.17
CA THR A 43 -1.53 3.79 9.87
C THR A 43 -2.20 4.51 11.05
N PRO A 44 -3.19 5.39 10.80
CA PRO A 44 -3.89 6.12 11.86
C PRO A 44 -4.55 5.23 12.91
N ASN A 45 -5.10 4.08 12.50
CA ASN A 45 -5.74 3.15 13.41
C ASN A 45 -4.88 1.89 13.61
N SER A 46 -4.94 1.36 14.83
CA SER A 46 -4.28 0.10 15.20
C SER A 46 -4.88 -1.07 14.41
N GLY A 47 -4.01 -1.90 13.83
CA GLY A 47 -4.42 -3.07 13.05
C GLY A 47 -4.78 -2.79 11.58
N GLU A 48 -4.74 -1.53 11.14
CA GLU A 48 -4.89 -1.20 9.72
C GLU A 48 -3.72 -1.72 8.87
N LYS A 49 -4.00 -1.93 7.59
CA LYS A 49 -3.01 -2.38 6.61
C LYS A 49 -3.07 -1.52 5.36
N TRP A 50 -1.94 -1.38 4.70
CA TRP A 50 -1.81 -0.75 3.40
C TRP A 50 -2.17 -1.74 2.31
N LYS A 51 -3.24 -1.49 1.56
CA LYS A 51 -3.66 -2.29 0.42
C LYS A 51 -3.23 -1.60 -0.87
N GLN A 52 -2.43 -2.27 -1.70
CA GLN A 52 -1.99 -1.68 -2.96
C GLN A 52 -3.19 -1.45 -3.88
N ILE A 53 -3.31 -0.22 -4.38
CA ILE A 53 -4.35 0.16 -5.34
C ILE A 53 -3.77 0.58 -6.68
N VAL A 54 -2.50 1.01 -6.72
CA VAL A 54 -1.77 1.34 -7.94
C VAL A 54 -0.37 0.76 -7.84
N ASN A 55 0.07 0.05 -8.88
CA ASN A 55 1.46 -0.36 -9.05
C ASN A 55 2.15 0.58 -10.04
N THR A 56 3.30 1.11 -9.66
CA THR A 56 4.06 2.09 -10.45
C THR A 56 5.21 1.45 -11.24
N ASN A 57 5.61 0.21 -10.92
CA ASN A 57 6.64 -0.52 -11.68
C ASN A 57 5.99 -1.24 -12.86
N LYS A 58 6.38 -0.85 -14.08
CA LYS A 58 5.75 -1.20 -15.34
C LYS A 58 6.80 -1.43 -16.40
#